data_AF-A0AAE4B5W5-F1
#
_entry.id   AF-A0AAE4B5W5-F1
#
_cell.length_a   1.000
_cell.length_b   1.000
_cell.length_c   1.000
_cell.angle_alpha   90.00
_cell.angle_beta   90.00
_cell.angle_gamma   90.00
#
_symmetry.space_group_name_H-M   'P 1'
#
loop_
_entity.id
_entity.type
_entity.pdbx_description
1 polymer ?
#
loop_
_entity_poly.entity_id
_entity_poly.type
_entity_poly.pdbx_seq_one_letter_code
_entity_poly.pdbx_strand_id
1 'polypeptide(L)' 'MFRQLIPVTAIFTLIPAMAQAYIGPGMGLGAIASLLGLVAVFFMVMVAFLWFPIKRRIAKRRKAAEAEAQ' A
#
# COMPACT_ATOMS: atom_id res chain seq x y z
N MET A 1 -51.19 10.23 12.59
CA MET A 1 -50.22 9.75 11.57
C MET A 1 -48.96 9.13 12.17
N PHE A 2 -48.43 9.64 13.31
CA PHE A 2 -47.22 9.11 13.97
C PHE A 2 -47.29 7.66 14.47
N ARG A 3 -48.48 7.15 14.81
CA ARG A 3 -48.64 5.77 15.34
C ARG A 3 -48.27 4.67 14.34
N GLN A 4 -48.32 4.97 13.05
CA GLN A 4 -47.94 4.04 11.98
C GLN A 4 -46.44 4.08 11.68
N LEU A 5 -45.70 5.07 12.21
CA LEU A 5 -44.26 5.17 11.98
C LEU A 5 -43.48 4.12 12.78
N ILE A 6 -43.91 3.85 14.01
CA ILE A 6 -43.28 2.87 14.91
C ILE A 6 -43.21 1.46 14.27
N PRO A 7 -44.33 0.88 13.76
CA PRO A 7 -44.27 -0.43 13.12
C PRO A 7 -43.49 -0.40 11.80
N VAL A 8 -43.58 0.70 11.03
CA VAL A 8 -42.83 0.85 9.77
C VAL A 8 -41.32 0.84 10.04
N THR A 9 -40.84 1.63 11.00
CA THR A 9 -39.42 1.65 11.38
C THR A 9 -38.96 0.28 11.90
N ALA A 10 -39.77 -0.43 12.69
CA ALA A 10 -39.46 -1.78 13.14
C ALA A 10 -39.31 -2.77 11.98
N ILE A 11 -40.20 -2.69 10.97
CA ILE A 11 -40.13 -3.51 9.75
C ILE A 11 -38.84 -3.23 8.95
N PHE A 12 -38.43 -1.96 8.85
CA PHE A 12 -37.19 -1.59 8.16
C PHE A 12 -35.93 -2.16 8.84
N THR A 13 -35.91 -2.29 10.17
CA THR A 13 -34.77 -2.90 10.90
C THR A 13 -34.66 -4.41 10.75
N LEU A 14 -35.72 -5.07 10.27
CA LEU A 14 -35.73 -6.51 10.00
C LEU A 14 -35.19 -6.84 8.59
N ILE A 15 -34.90 -5.84 7.77
CA ILE A 15 -34.27 -6.05 6.47
C ILE A 15 -32.80 -6.45 6.71
N PRO A 16 -32.36 -7.63 6.28
CA PRO A 16 -30.98 -8.04 6.45
C PRO A 16 -30.08 -7.05 5.72
N ALA A 17 -29.18 -6.39 6.47
CA ALA A 17 -28.14 -5.57 5.87
C ALA A 17 -27.31 -6.47 4.94
N MET A 18 -27.19 -6.08 3.66
CA MET A 18 -26.36 -6.78 2.70
C MET A 18 -24.96 -6.94 3.30
N ALA A 19 -24.58 -8.17 3.60
CA ALA A 19 -23.24 -8.45 4.08
C ALA A 19 -22.26 -8.09 2.97
N GLN A 20 -21.61 -6.93 3.09
CA GLN A 20 -20.48 -6.49 2.25
C GLN A 20 -19.22 -7.35 2.52
N ALA A 21 -19.41 -8.63 2.86
CA ALA A 21 -18.36 -9.61 3.06
C ALA A 21 -17.94 -10.27 1.74
N TYR A 22 -18.70 -10.06 0.65
CA TYR A 22 -18.29 -10.46 -0.69
C TYR A 22 -17.27 -9.47 -1.26
N ILE A 23 -16.05 -9.53 -0.70
CA ILE A 23 -14.86 -9.03 -1.38
C ILE A 23 -14.63 -9.99 -2.55
N GLY A 24 -15.07 -9.60 -3.75
CA GLY A 24 -14.81 -10.37 -4.96
C GLY A 24 -13.32 -10.64 -5.14
N PRO A 25 -12.92 -11.71 -5.85
CA PRO A 25 -11.52 -12.12 -5.95
C PRO A 25 -10.60 -10.98 -6.43
N GLY A 26 -11.07 -10.08 -7.28
CA GLY A 26 -10.30 -8.92 -7.73
C GLY A 26 -9.93 -7.94 -6.61
N MET A 27 -10.83 -7.67 -5.66
CA MET A 27 -10.54 -6.77 -4.53
C MET A 27 -9.62 -7.45 -3.50
N GLY A 28 -9.80 -8.76 -3.26
CA GLY A 28 -8.91 -9.53 -2.40
C GLY A 28 -7.48 -9.63 -2.95
N LEU A 29 -7.35 -9.94 -4.25
CA LEU A 29 -6.06 -9.96 -4.94
C LEU A 29 -5.39 -8.58 -4.95
N GLY A 30 -6.16 -7.51 -5.15
CA GLY A 30 -5.68 -6.13 -5.07
C GLY A 30 -5.10 -5.81 -3.69
N ALA A 31 -5.80 -6.14 -2.62
CA ALA A 31 -5.33 -5.93 -1.24
C ALA A 31 -4.02 -6.68 -0.95
N ILE A 32 -3.93 -7.96 -1.39
CA ILE A 32 -2.72 -8.77 -1.23
C ILE A 32 -1.56 -8.17 -2.03
N ALA A 33 -1.78 -7.81 -3.29
CA ALA A 33 -0.77 -7.21 -4.15
C ALA A 33 -0.25 -5.88 -3.59
N SER A 34 -1.13 -5.02 -3.08
CA SER A 34 -0.74 -3.76 -2.44
C SER A 34 0.09 -4.00 -1.18
N LEU A 35 -0.28 -4.96 -0.33
CA LEU A 35 0.49 -5.31 0.86
C LEU A 35 1.88 -5.83 0.51
N LEU A 36 1.98 -6.76 -0.45
CA LEU A 36 3.25 -7.28 -0.92
C LEU A 36 4.11 -6.18 -1.56
N GLY A 37 3.50 -5.28 -2.33
CA GLY A 37 4.17 -4.11 -2.90
C GLY A 37 4.73 -3.17 -1.83
N LEU A 38 3.96 -2.89 -0.78
CA LEU A 38 4.42 -2.07 0.35
C LEU A 38 5.63 -2.70 1.05
N VAL A 39 5.55 -4.01 1.32
CA VAL A 39 6.66 -4.76 1.94
C VAL A 39 7.90 -4.74 1.03
N ALA A 40 7.74 -4.97 -0.27
CA ALA A 40 8.83 -4.91 -1.22
C ALA A 40 9.49 -3.52 -1.26
N VAL A 41 8.69 -2.45 -1.29
CA VAL A 41 9.20 -1.06 -1.25
C VAL A 41 9.96 -0.78 0.03
N PHE A 42 9.48 -1.27 1.19
CA PHE A 42 10.17 -1.11 2.46
C PHE A 42 11.61 -1.67 2.41
N PHE A 43 11.77 -2.91 1.93
CA PHE A 43 13.10 -3.51 1.76
C PHE A 43 13.93 -2.78 0.68
N MET A 44 13.30 -2.37 -0.42
CA MET A 44 13.95 -1.61 -1.49
C MET A 44 14.55 -0.31 -0.95
N VAL A 45 13.83 0.40 -0.08
CA VAL A 45 14.29 1.64 0.57
C VAL A 45 15.47 1.35 1.49
N MET A 46 15.44 0.28 2.28
CA MET A 46 16.59 -0.10 3.11
C MET A 46 17.85 -0.36 2.26
N VAL A 47 17.71 -1.11 1.15
CA VAL A 47 18.83 -1.39 0.24
C VAL A 47 19.32 -0.11 -0.45
N ALA A 48 18.41 0.73 -0.92
CA ALA A 48 18.74 2.00 -1.57
C ALA A 48 19.49 2.95 -0.62
N PHE A 49 19.06 3.00 0.64
CA PHE A 49 19.72 3.78 1.68
C PHE A 49 21.16 3.31 1.93
N LEU A 50 21.39 1.99 1.95
CA LEU A 50 22.73 1.41 2.11
C LEU A 50 23.61 1.58 0.86
N TRP A 51 23.02 1.49 -0.33
CA TRP A 51 23.74 1.62 -1.60
C TRP A 51 24.17 3.05 -1.91
N PHE A 52 23.38 4.05 -1.51
CA PHE A 52 23.68 5.47 -1.74
C PHE A 52 25.08 5.91 -1.28
N PRO A 53 25.52 5.65 -0.03
CA PRO A 53 26.87 6.04 0.41
C PRO A 53 27.97 5.30 -0.36
N ILE A 54 27.77 4.01 -0.67
CA ILE A 54 28.74 3.20 -1.41
C ILE A 54 28.94 3.79 -2.81
N LYS A 55 27.83 4.00 -3.54
CA LYS A 55 27.85 4.59 -4.89
C LYS A 55 28.52 5.97 -4.88
N ARG A 56 28.26 6.78 -3.85
CA ARG A 56 28.87 8.12 -3.70
C ARG A 56 30.38 8.05 -3.53
N ARG A 57 30.88 7.09 -2.73
CA ARG A 57 32.33 6.89 -2.53
C ARG A 57 33.02 6.41 -3.82
N ILE A 58 32.43 5.44 -4.52
CA ILE A 58 32.96 4.92 -5.78
C ILE A 58 33.05 6.03 -6.83
N ALA A 59 32.00 6.86 -6.97
CA ALA A 59 31.98 7.96 -7.92
C ALA A 59 33.09 9.00 -7.65
N LYS A 60 33.39 9.30 -6.39
CA LYS A 60 34.50 10.19 -6.02
C LYS A 60 35.86 9.62 -6.42
N ARG A 61 36.08 8.31 -6.21
CA ARG A 61 37.35 7.65 -6.56
C ARG A 61 37.59 7.63 -8.06
N ARG A 62 36.53 7.39 -8.86
CA ARG A 62 36.64 7.41 -10.33
C ARG A 62 37.05 8.79 -10.86
N LYS A 63 36.45 9.85 -10.34
CA LYS A 63 36.81 11.24 -10.72
C LYS A 63 38.25 11.60 -10.37
N ALA A 64 38.76 11.13 -9.24
CA ALA A 64 40.16 11.37 -8.86
C ALA A 64 41.13 10.65 -9.82
N ALA A 65 40.85 9.39 -10.16
CA ALA A 65 41.67 8.63 -11.11
C ALA A 65 41.66 9.24 -12.53
N GLU A 66 40.51 9.76 -12.98
CA GLU A 66 40.42 10.48 -14.27
C GLU A 66 41.23 11.78 -14.27
N ALA A 67 41.33 12.48 -13.13
CA ALA A 67 42.11 13.71 -13.00
C ALA A 67 43.62 13.47 -12.89
N GLU A 68 44.07 12.32 -12.39
CA GLU A 68 45.49 11.91 -12.36
C GLU A 68 45.99 11.39 -13.73
N ALA A 69 45.07 10.97 -14.60
CA ALA A 69 45.39 10.46 -15.94
C ALA A 69 45.40 11.57 -17.02
N GLN A 70 44.99 12.80 -16.67
CA GLN A 70 45.03 14.00 -17.51
C GLN A 70 46.24 14.86 -17.14
#